data_AF-A0A4U5VJS8-F1
#
_entry.id   AF-A0A4U5VJS8-F1
#
_cell.length_a   1.000
_cell.length_b   1.000
_cell.length_c   1.000
_cell.angle_alpha   90.00
_cell.angle_beta   90.00
_cell.angle_gamma   90.00
#
_symmetry.space_group_name_H-M   'P 1'
#
loop_
_entity.id
_entity.type
_entity.pdbx_description
1 polymer ?
#
loop_
_entity_poly.entity_id
_entity_poly.type
_entity_poly.pdbx_seq_one_letter_code
_entity_poly.pdbx_strand_id
1 'polypeptide(L)'
;MKTPALLFVALLLLLVSVVPTISFDQTPITIRVTNAVTPSPNKTYSTYFRGILIGGLRRLQNISSCFTFTYKEDPNYGLFLESVNGLAGNFPERTYWELGSRKPTTIQ
;
A
#
# COMPACT_ATOMS: atom_id res chain seq x y z
N MET A 1 -42.53 -25.28 -28.70
CA MET A 1 -41.58 -25.87 -27.71
C MET A 1 -40.22 -25.20 -27.90
N LYS A 2 -39.85 -24.22 -27.08
CA LYS A 2 -38.57 -23.50 -27.14
C LYS A 2 -38.00 -23.47 -25.72
N THR A 3 -37.31 -24.53 -25.33
CA THR A 3 -36.70 -24.64 -24.00
C THR A 3 -35.24 -25.15 -23.99
N PRO A 4 -34.38 -24.93 -25.01
CA PRO A 4 -32.95 -25.15 -24.83
C PRO A 4 -32.19 -23.89 -24.33
N ALA A 5 -32.73 -22.68 -24.52
CA ALA A 5 -32.00 -21.43 -24.24
C ALA A 5 -31.85 -21.10 -22.73
N LEU A 6 -32.84 -21.46 -21.90
CA LEU A 6 -32.80 -21.20 -20.46
C LEU A 6 -31.73 -22.02 -19.72
N LEU A 7 -31.44 -23.23 -20.21
CA LEU A 7 -30.49 -24.15 -19.58
C LEU A 7 -29.04 -23.68 -19.79
N PHE A 8 -28.76 -23.07 -20.95
CA PHE A 8 -27.46 -22.48 -21.25
C PHE A 8 -27.16 -21.23 -20.40
N VAL A 9 -28.16 -20.39 -20.16
CA VAL A 9 -28.03 -19.21 -19.29
C VAL A 9 -27.81 -19.63 -17.83
N ALA A 10 -28.54 -20.65 -17.36
CA ALA A 10 -28.33 -21.20 -16.02
C ALA A 10 -26.93 -21.81 -15.84
N LEU A 11 -26.41 -22.51 -16.86
CA LEU A 11 -25.06 -23.07 -16.84
C LEU A 11 -23.96 -21.98 -16.82
N LEU A 12 -24.13 -20.92 -17.62
CA LEU A 12 -23.24 -19.74 -17.62
C LEU A 12 -23.21 -19.04 -16.25
N LEU A 13 -24.36 -18.86 -15.59
CA LEU A 13 -24.43 -18.27 -14.25
C LEU A 13 -23.80 -19.16 -13.17
N LEU A 14 -23.90 -20.49 -13.32
CA LEU A 14 -23.25 -21.45 -12.41
C LEU A 14 -21.71 -21.38 -12.53
N LEU A 15 -21.18 -21.20 -13.73
CA LEU A 15 -19.73 -21.09 -14.00
C LEU A 15 -19.11 -19.81 -13.41
N VAL A 16 -19.85 -18.70 -13.31
CA VAL A 16 -19.36 -17.45 -12.70
C VAL A 16 -19.24 -17.57 -11.18
N SER A 17 -20.04 -18.45 -10.55
CA SER A 17 -20.07 -18.63 -9.10
C SER A 17 -18.85 -19.40 -8.55
N VAL A 18 -18.07 -20.05 -9.41
CA VAL A 18 -16.89 -20.87 -9.06
C VAL A 18 -15.60 -20.19 -9.52
N VAL A 19 -15.56 -18.87 -9.56
CA VAL A 19 -14.27 -18.17 -9.61
C VAL A 19 -13.78 -18.08 -8.17
N PRO A 20 -12.71 -18.77 -7.77
CA PRO A 20 -12.13 -18.55 -6.46
C PRO A 20 -11.79 -17.07 -6.34
N THR A 21 -12.39 -16.39 -5.37
CA THR A 21 -11.97 -15.05 -4.99
C THR A 21 -10.50 -15.17 -4.64
N ILE A 22 -9.62 -14.58 -5.46
CA ILE A 22 -8.20 -14.51 -5.15
C ILE A 22 -8.09 -13.66 -3.89
N SER A 23 -8.08 -14.32 -2.74
CA SER A 23 -7.67 -13.75 -1.47
C SER A 23 -6.21 -13.39 -1.65
N PHE A 24 -5.92 -12.12 -1.96
CA PHE A 24 -4.59 -11.61 -1.73
C PHE A 24 -4.44 -11.59 -0.21
N ASP A 25 -3.75 -12.59 0.34
CA ASP A 25 -3.46 -12.65 1.76
C ASP A 25 -2.94 -11.29 2.20
N GLN A 26 -3.79 -10.60 2.98
CA GLN A 26 -3.52 -9.25 3.40
C GLN A 26 -2.48 -9.33 4.51
N THR A 27 -1.21 -9.24 4.16
CA THR A 27 -0.15 -9.21 5.18
C THR A 27 -0.20 -7.85 5.90
N PRO A 28 -0.46 -7.81 7.21
CA PRO A 28 -0.44 -6.57 7.96
C PRO A 28 0.99 -6.03 8.01
N ILE A 29 1.13 -4.73 7.83
CA ILE A 29 2.40 -4.01 7.99
C ILE A 29 2.19 -2.82 8.91
N THR A 30 3.22 -2.55 9.73
CA THR A 30 3.30 -1.37 10.57
C THR A 30 4.30 -0.41 9.96
N ILE A 31 3.86 0.80 9.65
CA ILE A 31 4.71 1.87 9.11
C ILE A 31 4.97 2.87 10.22
N ARG A 32 6.24 3.11 10.51
CA ARG A 32 6.67 4.14 11.46
C ARG A 32 7.39 5.26 10.73
N VAL A 33 6.84 6.46 10.82
CA VAL A 33 7.43 7.69 10.28
C VAL A 33 8.19 8.39 11.39
N THR A 34 9.48 8.56 11.19
CA THR A 34 10.39 9.27 12.11
C THR A 34 10.97 10.48 11.39
N ASN A 35 10.98 11.62 12.06
CA ASN A 35 11.50 12.87 11.52
C ASN A 35 12.70 13.31 12.36
N ALA A 36 13.88 13.36 11.74
CA ALA A 36 15.12 13.82 12.37
C ALA A 36 15.48 15.27 12.02
N VAL A 37 14.71 15.92 11.13
CA VAL A 37 15.00 17.25 10.59
C VAL A 37 14.27 18.35 11.37
N THR A 38 13.01 18.12 11.74
CA THR A 38 12.22 19.06 12.55
C THR A 38 11.64 18.38 13.79
N PRO A 39 11.40 19.12 14.89
CA PRO A 39 10.83 18.56 16.11
C PRO A 39 9.37 18.17 15.86
N SER A 40 9.16 16.87 15.59
CA SER A 40 7.84 16.29 15.36
C SER A 40 7.77 14.92 16.02
N PRO A 41 6.66 14.55 16.69
CA PRO A 41 6.51 13.24 17.27
C PRO A 41 6.49 12.15 16.18
N ASN A 42 7.09 11.01 16.50
CA ASN A 42 7.00 9.83 15.63
C ASN A 42 5.55 9.41 15.45
N LYS A 43 5.18 9.03 14.22
CA LYS A 43 3.83 8.54 13.91
C LYS A 43 3.89 7.09 13.45
N THR A 44 2.95 6.28 13.93
CA THR A 44 2.85 4.86 13.59
C THR A 44 1.48 4.58 13.00
N TYR A 45 1.45 3.83 11.91
CA TYR A 45 0.25 3.48 11.18
C TYR A 45 0.23 1.99 10.88
N SER A 46 -0.96 1.41 10.83
CA SER A 46 -1.16 0.02 10.42
C SER A 46 -1.94 -0.01 9.12
N THR A 47 -1.49 -0.82 8.17
CA THR A 47 -2.19 -1.06 6.92
C THR A 47 -1.91 -2.47 6.45
N TYR A 48 -2.46 -2.83 5.31
CA TYR A 48 -2.17 -4.09 4.66
C TYR A 48 -1.36 -3.85 3.39
N PHE A 49 -0.40 -4.73 3.17
CA PHE A 49 0.43 -4.76 1.98
C PHE A 49 -0.28 -5.53 0.84
N ARG A 50 -0.15 -5.02 -0.38
CA ARG A 50 -0.47 -5.76 -1.62
C ARG A 50 0.68 -5.55 -2.61
N GLY A 51 1.64 -6.48 -2.63
CA GLY A 51 2.69 -6.53 -3.66
C GLY A 51 3.97 -5.76 -3.36
N ILE A 52 3.96 -4.43 -3.36
CA ILE A 52 5.15 -3.60 -3.06
C ILE A 52 4.78 -2.47 -2.08
N LEU A 53 5.76 -1.90 -1.38
CA LEU A 53 5.55 -0.93 -0.30
C LEU A 53 4.65 0.23 -0.72
N ILE A 54 4.82 0.77 -1.94
CA ILE A 54 3.99 1.85 -2.47
C ILE A 54 2.49 1.52 -2.49
N GLY A 55 2.12 0.26 -2.71
CA GLY A 55 0.72 -0.18 -2.64
C GLY A 55 0.17 -0.04 -1.22
N GLY A 56 0.97 -0.36 -0.21
CA GLY A 56 0.64 -0.14 1.21
C GLY A 56 0.51 1.34 1.56
N LEU A 57 1.44 2.18 1.07
CA LEU A 57 1.40 3.64 1.30
C LEU A 57 0.18 4.28 0.63
N ARG A 58 -0.13 3.94 -0.63
CA ARG A 58 -1.34 4.42 -1.33
C ARG A 58 -2.61 4.02 -0.59
N ARG A 59 -2.69 2.76 -0.14
CA ARG A 59 -3.83 2.30 0.68
C ARG A 59 -3.95 3.11 1.97
N LEU A 60 -2.83 3.31 2.67
CA LEU A 60 -2.82 4.06 3.92
C LEU A 60 -3.26 5.51 3.73
N GLN A 61 -2.77 6.19 2.69
CA GLN A 61 -3.19 7.55 2.34
C GLN A 61 -4.69 7.63 2.01
N ASN A 62 -5.24 6.62 1.33
CA ASN A 62 -6.66 6.61 0.98
C ASN A 62 -7.59 6.43 2.20
N ILE A 63 -7.12 5.76 3.26
CA ILE A 63 -7.96 5.44 4.44
C ILE A 63 -7.68 6.36 5.64
N SER A 64 -6.59 7.11 5.63
CA SER A 64 -6.17 7.95 6.76
C SER A 64 -5.78 9.34 6.28
N SER A 65 -6.59 10.35 6.65
CA SER A 65 -6.25 11.76 6.43
C SER A 65 -5.01 12.20 7.20
N CYS A 66 -4.59 11.43 8.20
CA CYS A 66 -3.39 11.67 9.00
C CYS A 66 -2.11 11.16 8.32
N PHE A 67 -2.20 10.50 7.16
CA PHE A 67 -1.05 10.02 6.40
C PHE A 67 -1.09 10.57 4.98
N THR A 68 -0.07 11.34 4.62
CA THR A 68 0.12 11.82 3.24
C THR A 68 1.53 11.54 2.79
N PHE A 69 1.73 11.29 1.51
CA PHE A 69 3.05 11.17 0.92
C PHE A 69 3.00 11.55 -0.57
N THR A 70 4.12 12.03 -1.08
CA THR A 70 4.33 12.29 -2.51
C THR A 70 5.56 11.55 -3.00
N TYR A 71 5.60 11.29 -4.28
CA TYR A 71 6.71 10.60 -4.90
C TYR A 71 6.87 10.99 -6.36
N LYS A 72 8.09 10.80 -6.86
CA LYS A 72 8.42 10.88 -8.27
C LYS A 72 8.82 9.51 -8.80
N GLU A 73 8.45 9.22 -10.03
CA GLU A 73 8.95 8.06 -10.77
C GLU A 73 10.13 8.48 -11.65
N ASP A 74 11.23 7.75 -11.52
CA ASP A 74 12.38 7.85 -12.40
C ASP A 74 12.47 6.57 -13.26
N PRO A 75 12.63 6.68 -14.58
CA PRO A 75 12.65 5.52 -15.46
C PRO A 75 13.84 4.58 -15.23
N ASN A 76 14.93 5.05 -14.61
CA ASN A 76 16.13 4.26 -14.35
C ASN A 76 16.19 3.73 -12.91
N TYR A 77 15.64 4.47 -11.94
CA TYR A 77 15.76 4.15 -10.51
C TYR A 77 14.45 3.74 -9.83
N GLY A 78 13.33 3.89 -10.54
CA GLY A 78 12.01 3.65 -9.99
C GLY A 78 11.57 4.79 -9.07
N LEU A 79 10.94 4.43 -7.95
CA LEU A 79 10.12 5.35 -7.18
C LEU A 79 10.93 6.05 -6.08
N PHE A 80 10.96 7.38 -6.10
CA PHE A 80 11.63 8.23 -5.13
C PHE A 80 10.60 8.95 -4.25
N LEU A 81 10.69 8.78 -2.92
CA LEU A 81 9.82 9.49 -1.98
C LEU A 81 10.24 10.95 -1.84
N GLU A 82 9.33 11.86 -2.17
CA GLU A 82 9.57 13.30 -2.10
C GLU A 82 9.15 13.89 -0.76
N SER A 83 7.96 13.51 -0.27
CA SER A 83 7.46 13.99 1.02
C SER A 83 6.65 12.93 1.76
N VAL A 84 6.64 13.01 3.10
CA VAL A 84 5.77 12.24 3.98
C VAL A 84 5.24 13.17 5.06
N ASN A 85 3.92 13.14 5.30
CA ASN A 85 3.20 13.95 6.28
C ASN A 85 3.51 15.46 6.16
N GLY A 86 3.66 15.96 4.94
CA GLY A 86 3.94 17.35 4.64
C GLY A 86 5.41 17.78 4.78
N LEU A 87 6.31 16.88 5.18
CA LEU A 87 7.75 17.16 5.21
C LEU A 87 8.41 16.60 3.93
N ALA A 88 8.94 17.50 3.10
CA ALA A 88 9.70 17.14 1.91
C ALA A 88 11.19 16.98 2.23
N GLY A 89 11.89 16.16 1.43
CA GLY A 89 13.35 16.18 1.38
C GLY A 89 13.87 17.50 0.80
N ASN A 90 15.11 17.87 1.15
CA ASN A 90 15.77 19.08 0.66
C ASN A 90 17.14 18.72 0.09
N PHE A 91 17.26 18.77 -1.25
CA PHE A 91 18.50 18.41 -1.95
C PHE A 91 19.69 19.32 -1.60
N PRO A 92 19.57 20.66 -1.60
CA PRO A 92 20.62 21.55 -1.09
C PRO A 92 21.12 21.20 0.31
N GLU A 93 20.21 20.82 1.22
CA GLU A 93 20.52 20.44 2.60
C GLU A 93 20.84 18.95 2.77
N ARG A 94 20.83 18.17 1.67
CA ARG A 94 21.12 16.73 1.63
C ARG A 94 20.22 15.89 2.55
N THR A 95 18.95 16.27 2.69
CA THR A 95 17.96 15.49 3.44
C THR A 95 17.04 14.72 2.49
N TYR A 96 16.81 13.44 2.79
CA TYR A 96 15.99 12.54 1.97
C TYR A 96 15.23 11.54 2.85
N TRP A 97 14.16 10.96 2.30
CA TRP A 97 13.40 9.92 2.97
C TRP A 97 14.12 8.57 2.84
N GLU A 98 14.49 8.01 3.97
CA GLU A 98 15.06 6.67 4.06
C GLU A 98 13.96 5.61 4.26
N LEU A 99 14.07 4.49 3.55
CA LEU A 99 13.21 3.33 3.73
C LEU A 99 13.97 2.23 4.49
N GLY A 100 13.58 1.98 5.73
CA GLY A 100 14.13 0.92 6.57
C GLY A 100 13.08 -0.13 6.94
N SER A 101 13.51 -1.39 7.08
CA SER A 101 12.67 -2.47 7.61
C SER A 101 13.15 -2.90 9.00
N ARG A 102 12.22 -3.18 9.90
CA ARG A 102 12.51 -3.83 11.18
C ARG A 102 11.68 -5.09 11.29
N LYS A 103 12.31 -6.20 11.68
CA LYS A 103 11.54 -7.37 12.12
C LYS A 103 10.88 -7.02 13.46
N PRO A 104 9.63 -7.44 13.70
CA PRO A 104 9.05 -7.38 15.02
C PRO A 104 10.01 -8.06 16.00
N THR A 105 10.39 -7.39 17.09
CA THR A 105 11.18 -8.04 18.14
C THR A 105 10.32 -9.14 18.73
N THR A 106 10.65 -10.40 18.44
CA THR A 106 10.11 -11.53 19.20
C THR A 106 10.68 -11.43 20.60
N ILE A 107 9.87 -11.00 21.57
CA ILE A 107 10.20 -11.21 22.97
C ILE A 107 10.04 -12.73 23.17
N GLN A 108 11.17 -13.43 23.28
CA GLN A 108 11.22 -14.81 23.77
C GLN A 108 11.17 -14.80 25.29
#